data_AF-A0A1Y3NJ15-F1
#
_entry.id   AF-A0A1Y3NJ15-F1
#
_cell.length_a   1.000
_cell.length_b   1.000
_cell.length_c   1.000
_cell.angle_alpha   90.00
_cell.angle_beta   90.00
_cell.angle_gamma   90.00
#
_symmetry.space_group_name_H-M   'P 1'
#
loop_
_entity.id
_entity.type
_entity.pdbx_description
1 polymer ?
#
loop_
_entity_poly.entity_id
_entity_poly.type
_entity_poly.pdbx_seq_one_letter_code
_entity_poly.pdbx_strand_id
1 'polypeptide(L)'
;MDVLVMENLFYDRKCSKIFDLKGSTRNRHAQSTGKENEVLLDENLLELINEQPLFIREYSKNLLFTSVWKDTSFLSQLNVMDYSLVVGVDSETHELITGIVGKYFAIRNNDFFLNVFYYVNYNI
;
A
#
# COMPACT_ATOMS: atom_id res chain seq x y z
N MET A 1 -27.17 -1.63 10.77
CA MET A 1 -25.73 -1.92 10.82
C MET A 1 -25.32 -2.17 9.40
N ASP A 2 -24.46 -1.31 8.86
CA ASP A 2 -24.04 -1.39 7.46
C ASP A 2 -22.65 -2.02 7.43
N VAL A 3 -22.48 -3.05 6.60
CA VAL A 3 -21.23 -3.80 6.47
C VAL A 3 -20.82 -3.84 5.01
N LEU A 4 -19.52 -3.69 4.77
CA LEU A 4 -18.92 -3.89 3.46
C LEU A 4 -17.99 -5.10 3.53
N VAL A 5 -18.15 -6.03 2.60
CA VAL A 5 -17.23 -7.16 2.41
C VAL A 5 -16.35 -6.87 1.20
N MET A 6 -15.04 -7.04 1.38
CA MET A 6 -14.05 -6.84 0.34
C MET A 6 -12.93 -7.87 0.45
N GLU A 7 -12.16 -8.01 -0.62
CA GLU A 7 -11.03 -8.93 -0.66
C GLU A 7 -9.96 -8.55 0.38
N ASN A 8 -9.30 -9.57 0.94
CA ASN A 8 -8.20 -9.41 1.88
C ASN A 8 -6.86 -9.44 1.11
N LEU A 9 -6.21 -8.28 1.02
CA LEU A 9 -4.92 -8.08 0.35
C LEU A 9 -3.83 -9.08 0.79
N PHE A 10 -3.82 -9.46 2.07
CA PHE A 10 -2.78 -10.29 2.68
C PHE A 10 -3.25 -11.72 2.98
N TYR A 11 -4.32 -12.18 2.35
CA TYR A 11 -4.80 -13.55 2.55
C TYR A 11 -3.71 -14.57 2.18
N ASP A 12 -3.40 -15.46 3.12
CA ASP A 12 -2.36 -16.50 2.99
C ASP A 12 -0.95 -15.96 2.66
N ARG A 13 -0.67 -14.70 3.03
CA ARG A 13 0.64 -14.06 2.88
C ARG A 13 1.28 -13.80 4.23
N LYS A 14 2.59 -14.08 4.34
CA LYS A 14 3.38 -13.79 5.55
C LYS A 14 4.25 -12.57 5.30
N CYS A 15 3.66 -11.39 5.49
CA CYS A 15 4.41 -10.15 5.34
C CYS A 15 5.36 -9.95 6.52
N SER A 16 6.66 -9.87 6.23
CA SER A 16 7.71 -9.53 7.18
C SER A 16 7.59 -8.09 7.69
N LYS A 17 7.10 -7.19 6.85
CA LYS A 17 6.81 -5.80 7.16
C LYS A 17 5.57 -5.36 6.40
N ILE A 18 4.73 -4.55 7.03
CA ILE A 18 3.56 -3.92 6.43
C ILE A 18 3.69 -2.42 6.58
N PHE A 19 3.40 -1.68 5.52
CA PHE A 19 3.45 -0.23 5.49
C PHE A 19 2.10 0.34 5.06
N ASP A 20 1.65 1.38 5.75
CA ASP A 20 0.61 2.29 5.30
C ASP A 20 1.29 3.57 4.82
N LEU A 21 1.17 3.89 3.53
CA LEU A 21 1.88 5.00 2.90
C LEU A 21 0.90 6.05 2.38
N LYS A 22 1.13 7.31 2.74
CA LYS A 22 0.33 8.46 2.26
C LYS A 22 1.12 9.41 1.37
N GLY A 23 2.42 9.22 1.23
CA GLY A 23 3.32 10.11 0.49
C GLY A 23 3.65 11.42 1.23
N SER A 24 3.31 11.51 2.52
CA SER A 24 3.63 12.64 3.39
C SER A 24 4.58 12.17 4.50
N THR A 25 5.41 13.07 5.03
CA THR A 25 6.39 12.72 6.09
C THR A 25 5.95 13.15 7.48
N ARG A 26 5.31 14.32 7.62
CA ARG A 26 4.92 14.85 8.94
C ARG A 26 3.97 13.90 9.70
N ASN A 27 4.37 13.49 10.91
CA ASN A 27 3.65 12.54 11.76
C ASN A 27 3.46 11.15 11.11
N ARG A 28 4.40 10.73 10.25
CA ARG A 28 4.35 9.45 9.53
C ARG A 28 5.52 8.54 9.89
N HIS A 29 5.83 8.49 11.18
CA HIS A 29 6.76 7.53 11.76
C HIS A 29 6.07 6.74 12.88
N ALA A 30 6.12 5.41 12.78
CA ALA A 30 5.68 4.51 13.84
C ALA A 30 6.88 4.03 14.65
N GLN A 31 6.69 3.84 15.95
CA GLN A 31 7.69 3.17 16.77
C GLN A 31 7.62 1.67 16.47
N SER A 32 8.68 1.10 15.87
CA SER A 32 8.74 -0.34 15.64
C SER A 32 8.75 -1.07 16.98
N THR A 33 7.87 -2.06 17.08
CA THR A 33 7.65 -2.91 18.26
C THR A 33 8.18 -4.33 18.06
N GLY A 34 8.56 -4.69 16.82
CA GLY A 34 9.00 -6.03 16.43
C GLY A 34 7.89 -7.07 16.50
N LYS A 35 6.63 -6.65 16.61
CA LYS A 35 5.48 -7.56 16.64
C LYS A 35 5.14 -8.03 15.23
N GLU A 36 4.63 -9.25 15.11
CA GLU A 36 4.05 -9.72 13.86
C GLU A 36 2.92 -8.81 13.39
N ASN A 37 2.86 -8.56 12.09
CA ASN A 37 1.87 -7.70 11.43
C ASN A 37 1.85 -6.26 11.95
N GLU A 38 2.97 -5.75 12.48
CA GLU A 38 3.07 -4.33 12.80
C GLU A 38 2.97 -3.48 11.52
N VAL A 39 2.18 -2.40 11.61
CA VAL A 39 1.99 -1.46 10.52
C VAL A 39 2.92 -0.27 10.73
N LEU A 40 3.86 -0.12 9.80
CA LEU A 40 4.83 0.95 9.72
C LEU A 40 4.35 2.05 8.77
N LEU A 41 4.98 3.22 8.81
CA LEU A 41 4.56 4.39 8.06
C LEU A 41 5.65 4.88 7.08
N ASP A 42 5.38 5.98 6.39
CA ASP A 42 6.22 6.54 5.33
C ASP A 42 7.68 6.76 5.75
N GLU A 43 7.94 7.31 6.94
CA GLU A 43 9.32 7.56 7.41
C GLU A 43 10.06 6.26 7.69
N ASN A 44 9.38 5.23 8.23
CA ASN A 44 9.99 3.91 8.45
C ASN A 44 10.38 3.23 7.12
N LEU A 45 9.60 3.45 6.05
CA LEU A 45 9.96 2.94 4.73
C LEU A 45 11.20 3.65 4.17
N LEU A 46 11.33 4.96 4.39
CA LEU A 46 12.52 5.72 3.97
C LEU A 46 13.78 5.22 4.69
N GLU A 47 13.69 4.98 6.00
CA GLU A 47 14.76 4.37 6.79
C GLU A 47 15.15 3.00 6.23
N LEU A 48 14.16 2.15 5.97
CA LEU A 48 14.39 0.81 5.41
C LEU A 48 15.06 0.89 4.04
N ILE A 49 14.59 1.72 3.12
CA ILE A 49 15.15 1.83 1.76
C ILE A 49 16.59 2.36 1.80
N ASN A 50 16.89 3.25 2.74
CA ASN A 50 18.23 3.78 2.94
C ASN A 50 19.22 2.70 3.43
N GLU A 51 18.77 1.78 4.27
CA GLU A 51 19.57 0.65 4.74
C GLU A 51 19.61 -0.53 3.76
N GLN A 52 18.46 -0.84 3.15
CA GLN A 52 18.21 -1.97 2.28
C GLN A 52 17.36 -1.54 1.07
N PRO A 53 17.99 -1.14 -0.05
CA PRO A 53 17.26 -0.76 -1.26
C PRO A 53 16.39 -1.89 -1.81
N LEU A 54 15.16 -1.55 -2.23
CA LEU A 54 14.25 -2.48 -2.88
C LEU A 54 14.52 -2.53 -4.40
N PHE A 55 15.06 -3.64 -4.89
CA PHE A 55 15.29 -3.85 -6.31
C PHE A 55 14.07 -4.46 -6.98
N ILE A 56 13.52 -3.78 -7.98
CA ILE A 56 12.35 -4.22 -8.74
C ILE A 56 12.70 -4.24 -10.23
N ARG A 57 12.23 -5.25 -10.98
CA ARG A 57 12.36 -5.28 -12.44
C ARG A 57 11.72 -4.04 -13.05
N GLU A 58 12.38 -3.44 -14.03
CA GLU A 58 11.87 -2.25 -14.73
C GLU A 58 10.44 -2.45 -15.25
N TYR A 59 10.16 -3.59 -15.88
CA TYR A 59 8.81 -3.93 -16.36
C TYR A 59 7.77 -3.92 -15.23
N SER A 60 8.05 -4.59 -14.10
CA SER A 60 7.13 -4.66 -12.97
C SER A 60 6.96 -3.29 -12.29
N LYS A 61 8.03 -2.50 -12.21
CA LYS A 61 8.00 -1.10 -11.73
C LYS A 61 7.08 -0.25 -12.60
N ASN A 62 7.21 -0.35 -13.92
CA ASN A 62 6.39 0.41 -14.86
C ASN A 62 4.91 -0.01 -14.79
N LEU A 63 4.64 -1.31 -14.63
CA LEU A 63 3.28 -1.82 -14.45
C LEU A 63 2.65 -1.31 -13.16
N LEU A 64 3.36 -1.39 -12.03
CA LEU A 64 2.91 -0.88 -10.74
C LEU A 64 2.64 0.63 -10.82
N PHE A 65 3.59 1.40 -11.34
CA PHE A 65 3.46 2.85 -11.46
C PHE A 65 2.27 3.25 -12.33
N THR A 66 2.12 2.63 -13.50
CA THR A 66 1.00 2.90 -14.42
C THR A 66 -0.35 2.61 -13.77
N SER A 67 -0.41 1.55 -12.98
CA SER A 67 -1.68 1.12 -12.39
C SER A 67 -2.06 1.99 -11.17
N VAL A 68 -1.11 2.26 -10.28
CA VAL A 68 -1.29 3.24 -9.19
C VAL A 68 -1.67 4.61 -9.74
N TRP A 69 -1.06 5.06 -10.83
CA TRP A 69 -1.43 6.32 -11.49
C TRP A 69 -2.88 6.33 -11.98
N LYS A 70 -3.35 5.25 -12.61
CA LYS A 70 -4.74 5.14 -13.08
C LYS A 70 -5.73 5.18 -11.93
N ASP A 71 -5.46 4.46 -10.86
CA ASP A 71 -6.34 4.41 -9.69
C ASP A 71 -6.41 5.76 -8.98
N THR A 72 -5.25 6.37 -8.72
CA THR A 72 -5.19 7.70 -8.08
C THR A 72 -5.82 8.78 -8.96
N SER A 73 -5.72 8.67 -10.29
CA SER A 73 -6.43 9.55 -11.22
C SER A 73 -7.96 9.38 -11.12
N PHE A 74 -8.45 8.14 -11.05
CA PHE A 74 -9.87 7.86 -10.84
C PHE A 74 -10.39 8.40 -9.51
N LEU A 75 -9.66 8.17 -8.41
CA LEU A 75 -10.00 8.68 -7.08
C LEU A 75 -10.02 10.22 -7.06
N SER A 76 -9.07 10.86 -7.73
CA SER A 76 -9.01 12.32 -7.88
C SER A 76 -10.23 12.89 -8.63
N GLN A 77 -10.67 12.24 -9.71
CA GLN A 77 -11.88 12.63 -10.45
C GLN A 77 -13.15 12.58 -9.58
N LEU A 78 -13.18 11.69 -8.59
CA LEU A 78 -14.26 11.56 -7.62
C LEU A 78 -14.11 12.49 -6.40
N ASN A 79 -13.06 13.31 -6.34
CA ASN A 79 -12.66 14.13 -5.19
C ASN A 79 -12.47 13.32 -3.91
N VAL A 80 -11.96 12.09 -4.07
CA VAL A 80 -11.65 11.20 -2.95
C VAL A 80 -10.20 11.43 -2.52
N MET A 81 -10.00 11.61 -1.22
CA MET A 81 -8.70 11.85 -0.60
C MET A 81 -8.52 10.94 0.63
N ASP A 82 -7.40 11.10 1.35
CA ASP A 82 -7.07 10.39 2.58
C ASP A 82 -6.97 8.86 2.49
N TYR A 83 -6.82 8.34 1.27
CA TYR A 83 -6.44 6.96 1.01
C TYR A 83 -4.94 6.76 1.26
N SER A 84 -4.57 5.54 1.59
CA SER A 84 -3.19 5.08 1.73
C SER A 84 -2.89 4.00 0.70
N LEU A 85 -1.66 3.96 0.22
CA LEU A 85 -1.10 2.78 -0.43
C LEU A 85 -0.57 1.84 0.66
N VAL A 86 -1.21 0.69 0.83
CA VAL A 86 -0.71 -0.35 1.72
C VAL A 86 0.26 -1.24 0.97
N VAL A 87 1.40 -1.55 1.60
CA VAL A 87 2.48 -2.36 1.03
C VAL A 87 2.90 -3.41 2.05
N GLY A 88 2.76 -4.68 1.72
CA GLY A 88 3.34 -5.81 2.42
C GLY A 88 4.61 -6.29 1.72
N VAL A 89 5.64 -6.58 2.50
CA VAL A 89 6.91 -7.13 2.03
C VAL A 89 7.00 -8.58 2.48
N ASP A 90 6.91 -9.52 1.55
CA ASP A 90 7.10 -10.94 1.82
C ASP A 90 8.57 -11.32 1.61
N SER A 91 9.28 -11.57 2.72
CA SER A 91 10.69 -11.93 2.67
C SER A 91 10.95 -13.38 2.24
N GLU A 92 9.95 -14.26 2.33
CA GLU A 92 10.07 -15.67 1.96
C GLU A 92 9.90 -15.83 0.44
N THR A 93 8.91 -15.18 -0.15
CA THR A 93 8.64 -15.24 -1.60
C THR A 93 9.32 -14.14 -2.40
N HIS A 94 9.89 -13.14 -1.73
CA HIS A 94 10.44 -11.92 -2.33
C HIS A 94 9.40 -11.17 -3.18
N GLU A 95 8.19 -11.04 -2.66
CA GLU A 95 7.10 -10.31 -3.30
C GLU A 95 6.70 -9.06 -2.51
N LEU A 96 6.46 -7.98 -3.25
CA LEU A 96 5.76 -6.79 -2.78
C LEU A 96 4.29 -6.97 -3.11
N ILE A 97 3.46 -7.00 -2.07
CA ILE A 97 2.01 -7.06 -2.15
C ILE A 97 1.48 -5.68 -1.84
N THR A 98 0.80 -5.02 -2.78
CA THR A 98 0.34 -3.65 -2.55
C THR A 98 -1.06 -3.37 -3.07
N GLY A 99 -1.78 -2.47 -2.42
CA GLY A 99 -3.10 -2.01 -2.82
C GLY A 99 -3.46 -0.68 -2.16
N ILE A 100 -4.39 0.05 -2.77
CA ILE A 100 -4.89 1.31 -2.20
C ILE A 100 -6.05 0.99 -1.26
N VAL A 101 -5.96 1.45 -0.01
CA VAL A 101 -7.00 1.28 1.01
C VAL A 101 -7.34 2.63 1.63
N GLY A 102 -8.57 2.76 2.12
CA GLY A 102 -9.00 3.97 2.80
C GLY A 102 -10.49 3.96 3.07
N LYS A 103 -10.93 4.87 3.94
CA LYS A 103 -12.35 5.17 4.09
C LYS A 103 -12.70 6.25 3.07
N TYR A 104 -13.24 5.82 1.94
CA TYR A 104 -13.55 6.72 0.84
C TYR A 104 -14.89 7.42 1.10
N PHE A 105 -14.84 8.66 1.59
CA PHE A 105 -15.99 9.55 1.51
C PHE A 105 -15.92 10.33 0.20
N ALA A 106 -16.70 9.92 -0.80
CA ALA A 106 -16.90 10.78 -1.96
C ALA A 106 -17.70 12.01 -1.51
N ILE A 107 -17.27 13.22 -1.90
CA ILE A 107 -17.96 14.49 -1.60
C ILE A 107 -19.42 14.48 -2.13
N ARG A 108 -19.76 13.54 -3.03
CA ARG A 108 -21.11 13.28 -3.53
C ARG A 108 -21.63 11.90 -3.10
N ASN A 109 -21.98 11.73 -1.82
CA ASN A 109 -22.94 10.73 -1.28
C ASN A 109 -22.94 9.29 -1.84
N ASN A 110 -21.82 8.78 -2.36
CA ASN A 110 -21.68 7.39 -2.78
C ASN A 110 -20.35 6.87 -2.22
N ASP A 111 -20.43 5.96 -1.26
CA ASP A 111 -19.27 5.24 -0.76
C ASP A 111 -18.72 4.37 -1.92
N PHE A 112 -17.51 4.69 -2.38
CA PHE A 112 -16.84 3.96 -3.46
C PHE A 112 -15.64 3.24 -2.88
N PHE A 113 -15.54 1.93 -3.03
CA PHE A 113 -14.37 1.18 -2.60
C PHE A 113 -13.59 0.70 -3.82
N LEU A 114 -12.37 1.20 -3.98
CA LEU A 114 -11.44 0.70 -4.97
C LEU A 114 -10.51 -0.30 -4.27
N ASN A 115 -10.55 -1.56 -4.73
CA ASN A 115 -9.53 -2.56 -4.47
C ASN A 115 -8.87 -2.87 -5.80
N VAL A 116 -7.62 -2.43 -5.96
CA VAL A 116 -6.74 -2.96 -6.99
C VAL A 116 -5.50 -3.45 -6.29
N PHE A 117 -5.21 -4.73 -6.48
CA PHE A 117 -4.05 -5.38 -5.91
C PHE A 117 -2.95 -5.50 -6.94
N TYR A 118 -1.73 -5.27 -6.49
CA TYR A 118 -0.53 -5.36 -7.27
C TYR A 118 0.44 -6.31 -6.59
N TYR A 119 0.96 -7.26 -7.36
CA TYR A 119 1.96 -8.21 -6.92
C TYR A 119 3.20 -8.01 -7.76
N VAL A 120 4.30 -7.66 -7.10
CA VAL A 120 5.56 -7.34 -7.77
C VAL A 120 6.70 -8.08 -7.08
N ASN A 121 7.38 -8.96 -7.81
CA ASN A 121 8.62 -9.56 -7.32
C ASN A 121 9.70 -8.49 -7.12
N TYR A 122 10.38 -8.54 -5.98
CA TYR A 122 11.57 -7.75 -5.67
C TYR A 122 12.77 -8.68 -5.44
N ASN A 123 14.00 -8.14 -5.41
CA ASN A 123 15.28 -8.87 -5.29
C ASN A 123 15.64 -9.79 -6.48
N ILE A 124 16.27 -9.19 -7.49
CA ILE A 124 17.20 -9.90 -8.40
C ILE A 124 18.59 -9.33 -8.15
#